data_AF-A0A954BQ26-F1
#
_entry.id   AF-A0A954BQ26-F1
#
_cell.length_a   1.000
_cell.length_b   1.000
_cell.length_c   1.000
_cell.angle_alpha   90.00
_cell.angle_beta   90.00
_cell.angle_gamma   90.00
#
_symmetry.space_group_name_H-M   'P 1'
#
loop_
_entity.id
_entity.type
_entity.pdbx_description
1 polymer ?
#
loop_
_entity_poly.entity_id
_entity_poly.type
_entity_poly.pdbx_seq_one_letter_code
_entity_poly.pdbx_strand_id
1 'polypeptide(L)'
;MLRKPPTRRRPTIAQAGPDPVDVFVGSKIRERRLVLGMSQEALGDRLQISFQQLQKYERGANRVSASTLHRLTQILDAPVSYFFDGVPGDRPSDIVAQSTSRMPKREELELMRDFSQIDDRRLRDRIRQLVAAIAHNLDGDLQLEKEAAE
;
A
#
# COMPACT_ATOMS: atom_id res chain seq x y z
N MET A 1 -43.52 -33.02 1.83
CA MET A 1 -42.13 -32.68 2.24
C MET A 1 -41.53 -31.74 1.19
N LEU A 2 -41.33 -30.46 1.52
CA LEU A 2 -40.78 -29.45 0.59
C LEU A 2 -39.31 -29.74 0.28
N ARG A 3 -38.97 -29.94 -1.01
CA ARG A 3 -37.57 -30.03 -1.47
C ARG A 3 -36.94 -28.63 -1.45
N LYS A 4 -35.88 -28.44 -0.67
CA LYS A 4 -35.10 -27.19 -0.66
C LYS A 4 -34.52 -26.92 -2.06
N PRO A 5 -34.57 -25.68 -2.57
CA PRO A 5 -34.02 -25.34 -3.88
C PRO A 5 -32.48 -25.50 -3.90
N PRO A 6 -31.88 -25.81 -5.06
CA PRO A 6 -30.43 -25.95 -5.17
C PRO A 6 -29.75 -24.62 -4.86
N THR A 7 -28.84 -24.62 -3.89
CA THR A 7 -28.01 -23.45 -3.60
C THR A 7 -27.09 -23.19 -4.80
N ARG A 8 -27.22 -22.01 -5.41
CA ARG A 8 -26.24 -21.53 -6.41
C ARG A 8 -24.88 -21.46 -5.72
N ARG A 9 -24.02 -22.46 -5.94
CA ARG A 9 -22.63 -22.43 -5.46
C ARG A 9 -21.97 -21.21 -6.09
N ARG A 10 -21.50 -20.27 -5.25
CA ARG A 10 -20.59 -19.21 -5.70
C ARG A 10 -19.41 -19.91 -6.40
N PRO A 11 -19.02 -19.51 -7.62
CA PRO A 11 -17.87 -20.11 -8.25
C PRO A 11 -16.67 -19.94 -7.32
N THR A 12 -16.03 -21.05 -6.96
CA THR A 12 -14.77 -21.04 -6.24
C THR A 12 -13.79 -20.21 -7.05
N ILE A 13 -12.93 -19.42 -6.39
CA ILE A 13 -11.94 -18.51 -6.99
C ILE A 13 -11.14 -19.16 -8.14
N ALA A 14 -11.05 -20.50 -8.17
CA ALA A 14 -10.51 -21.30 -9.27
C ALA A 14 -11.10 -21.05 -10.68
N GLN A 15 -12.24 -20.33 -10.83
CA GLN A 15 -12.79 -19.99 -12.15
C GLN A 15 -12.35 -18.63 -12.70
N ALA A 16 -11.76 -17.76 -11.86
CA ALA A 16 -11.07 -16.56 -12.31
C ALA A 16 -9.57 -16.87 -12.33
N GLY A 17 -8.83 -16.32 -13.29
CA GLY A 17 -7.38 -16.50 -13.36
C GLY A 17 -6.65 -15.97 -12.10
N PRO A 18 -5.31 -16.00 -12.09
CA PRO A 18 -4.53 -15.45 -11.00
C PRO A 18 -4.96 -14.01 -10.68
N ASP A 19 -4.89 -13.64 -9.40
CA ASP A 19 -5.22 -12.27 -8.97
C ASP A 19 -4.29 -11.28 -9.69
N PRO A 20 -4.81 -10.18 -10.27
CA PRO A 20 -3.97 -9.18 -10.93
C PRO A 20 -2.84 -8.65 -10.03
N VAL A 21 -3.08 -8.54 -8.71
CA VAL A 21 -2.06 -8.11 -7.74
C VAL A 21 -0.97 -9.16 -7.60
N ASP A 22 -1.33 -10.45 -7.54
CA ASP A 22 -0.38 -11.56 -7.45
C ASP A 22 0.51 -11.62 -8.71
N VAL A 23 -0.08 -11.40 -9.90
CA VAL A 23 0.65 -11.32 -11.17
C VAL A 23 1.61 -10.14 -11.18
N PHE A 24 1.18 -8.98 -10.68
CA PHE A 24 2.01 -7.78 -10.59
C PHE A 24 3.19 -7.97 -9.64
N VAL A 25 2.94 -8.45 -8.42
CA VAL A 25 4.00 -8.75 -7.45
C VAL A 25 4.99 -9.76 -8.02
N GLY A 26 4.50 -10.80 -8.71
CA GLY A 26 5.33 -11.78 -9.40
C GLY A 26 6.25 -11.15 -10.46
N SER A 27 5.73 -10.19 -11.24
CA SER A 27 6.51 -9.49 -12.26
C SER A 27 7.61 -8.62 -11.65
N LYS A 28 7.32 -7.91 -10.54
CA LYS A 28 8.31 -7.12 -9.78
C LYS A 28 9.42 -7.97 -9.20
N ILE A 29 9.10 -9.16 -8.66
CA ILE A 29 10.09 -10.13 -8.18
C ILE A 29 11.04 -10.53 -9.32
N ARG A 30 10.48 -10.90 -10.47
CA ARG A 30 11.26 -11.27 -11.65
C ARG A 30 12.14 -10.13 -12.13
N GLU A 31 11.59 -8.92 -12.26
CA GLU A 31 12.30 -7.71 -12.69
C GLU A 31 13.53 -7.48 -11.80
N ARG A 32 13.33 -7.42 -10.48
CA ARG A 32 14.42 -7.15 -9.55
C ARG A 32 15.46 -8.26 -9.53
N ARG A 33 15.02 -9.52 -9.62
CA ARG A 33 15.93 -10.68 -9.74
C ARG A 33 16.84 -10.54 -10.97
N LEU A 34 16.28 -10.15 -12.12
CA LEU A 34 17.02 -9.96 -13.37
C LEU A 34 18.00 -8.78 -13.27
N VAL A 35 17.60 -7.67 -12.65
CA VAL A 35 18.50 -6.52 -12.39
C VAL A 35 19.72 -6.93 -11.56
N LEU A 36 19.53 -7.85 -10.61
CA LEU A 36 20.61 -8.39 -9.77
C LEU A 36 21.38 -9.54 -10.44
N GLY A 37 21.07 -9.89 -11.69
CA GLY A 37 21.73 -10.98 -12.41
C GLY A 37 21.50 -12.37 -11.82
N MET A 38 20.45 -12.55 -11.02
CA MET A 38 20.17 -13.82 -10.34
C MET A 38 19.34 -14.78 -11.21
N SER A 39 19.67 -16.07 -11.20
CA SER A 39 18.80 -17.10 -11.78
C SER A 39 17.61 -17.40 -10.86
N GLN A 40 16.56 -18.03 -11.39
CA GLN A 40 15.45 -18.49 -10.57
C GLN A 40 15.89 -19.54 -9.54
N GLU A 41 16.83 -20.41 -9.89
CA GLU A 41 17.41 -21.36 -8.94
C GLU A 41 18.12 -20.62 -7.80
N ALA A 42 18.98 -19.64 -8.12
CA ALA A 42 19.71 -18.88 -7.12
C ALA A 42 18.80 -18.12 -6.14
N LEU A 43 17.70 -17.54 -6.62
CA LEU A 43 16.71 -16.89 -5.75
C LEU A 43 15.87 -17.92 -4.96
N GLY A 44 15.52 -19.04 -5.58
CA GLY A 44 14.81 -20.15 -4.93
C GLY A 44 15.60 -20.71 -3.76
N ASP A 45 16.90 -20.94 -3.94
CA ASP A 45 17.80 -21.45 -2.92
C ASP A 45 17.91 -20.48 -1.73
N ARG A 46 18.07 -19.17 -1.99
CA ARG A 46 18.09 -18.14 -0.94
C ARG A 46 16.78 -18.04 -0.16
N LEU A 47 15.65 -18.32 -0.82
CA LEU A 47 14.32 -18.38 -0.20
C LEU A 47 13.99 -19.73 0.42
N GLN A 48 14.85 -20.74 0.23
CA GLN A 48 14.60 -22.14 0.62
C GLN A 48 13.30 -22.69 0.02
N ILE A 49 13.04 -22.41 -1.26
CA ILE A 49 11.90 -22.91 -2.02
C ILE A 49 12.39 -23.57 -3.31
N SER A 50 11.57 -24.46 -3.88
CA SER A 50 11.91 -25.09 -5.15
C SER A 50 11.90 -24.08 -6.31
N PHE A 51 12.70 -24.35 -7.34
CA PHE A 51 12.68 -23.60 -8.60
C PHE A 51 11.25 -23.46 -9.15
N GLN A 52 10.47 -24.55 -9.16
CA GLN A 52 9.09 -24.54 -9.63
C GLN A 52 8.20 -23.61 -8.80
N GLN A 53 8.43 -23.51 -7.48
CA GLN A 53 7.67 -22.63 -6.62
C GLN A 53 8.00 -21.17 -6.91
N LEU A 54 9.28 -20.82 -7.05
CA LEU A 54 9.66 -19.47 -7.45
C LEU A 54 9.05 -19.13 -8.83
N GLN A 55 9.07 -20.08 -9.76
CA GLN A 55 8.44 -19.92 -11.06
C GLN A 55 6.93 -19.63 -10.98
N LYS A 56 6.23 -20.20 -9.98
CA LYS A 56 4.81 -19.93 -9.73
C LYS A 56 4.61 -18.55 -9.08
N TYR A 57 5.52 -18.13 -8.21
CA TYR A 57 5.51 -16.77 -7.66
C TYR A 57 5.72 -15.71 -8.74
N GLU A 58 6.73 -15.87 -9.61
CA GLU A 58 7.00 -14.90 -10.68
C GLU A 58 5.89 -14.78 -11.72
N ARG A 59 4.98 -15.78 -11.80
CA ARG A 59 3.81 -15.75 -12.68
C ARG A 59 2.51 -15.36 -11.97
N GLY A 60 2.55 -15.13 -10.65
CA GLY A 60 1.35 -14.89 -9.83
C GLY A 60 0.45 -16.11 -9.65
N ALA A 61 0.82 -17.28 -10.16
CA ALA A 61 0.02 -18.51 -10.03
C ALA A 61 -0.10 -18.96 -8.55
N ASN A 62 0.91 -18.63 -7.74
CA ASN A 62 0.88 -18.81 -6.30
C ASN A 62 1.05 -17.46 -5.59
N ARG A 63 0.27 -17.26 -4.53
CA ARG A 63 0.40 -16.11 -3.63
C ARG A 63 1.70 -16.16 -2.86
N VAL A 64 2.34 -15.01 -2.73
CA VAL A 64 3.50 -14.82 -1.86
C VAL A 64 3.00 -14.47 -0.46
N SER A 65 3.39 -15.24 0.55
CA SER A 65 3.04 -14.92 1.95
C SER A 65 3.80 -13.68 2.42
N ALA A 66 3.26 -12.98 3.42
CA ALA A 66 3.93 -11.81 4.02
C ALA A 66 5.36 -12.14 4.53
N SER A 67 5.56 -13.32 5.12
CA SER A 67 6.89 -13.77 5.57
C SER A 67 7.87 -13.97 4.42
N THR A 68 7.42 -14.51 3.29
CA THR A 68 8.26 -14.66 2.09
C THR A 68 8.52 -13.31 1.43
N LEU A 69 7.52 -12.42 1.39
CA LEU A 69 7.68 -11.06 0.87
C LEU A 69 8.70 -10.26 1.70
N HIS A 70 8.70 -10.41 3.02
CA HIS A 70 9.73 -9.84 3.88
C HIS A 70 11.12 -10.42 3.59
N ARG A 71 11.25 -11.74 3.35
CA ARG A 71 12.55 -12.32 2.94
C ARG A 71 13.02 -11.80 1.59
N LEU A 72 12.10 -11.62 0.65
CA LEU A 72 12.39 -11.04 -0.66
C LEU A 72 12.98 -9.63 -0.54
N THR A 73 12.51 -8.80 0.40
CA THR A 73 13.06 -7.45 0.59
C THR A 73 14.53 -7.46 0.96
N GLN A 74 14.93 -8.43 1.80
CA GLN A 74 16.33 -8.62 2.22
C GLN A 74 17.19 -9.20 1.10
N ILE A 75 16.69 -10.20 0.37
CA ILE A 75 17.47 -10.89 -0.68
C ILE A 75 17.62 -10.03 -1.93
N LEU A 76 16.56 -9.31 -2.29
CA LEU A 76 16.50 -8.48 -3.50
C LEU A 76 16.88 -7.02 -3.24
N ASP A 77 17.27 -6.67 -2.01
CA ASP A 77 17.66 -5.33 -1.60
C ASP A 77 16.68 -4.27 -2.13
N ALA A 78 15.41 -4.42 -1.74
CA ALA A 78 14.32 -3.56 -2.19
C ALA A 78 13.28 -3.40 -1.06
N PRO A 79 12.74 -2.19 -0.84
CA PRO A 79 11.69 -1.98 0.16
C PRO A 79 10.41 -2.73 -0.22
N VAL A 80 9.56 -3.06 0.77
CA VAL A 80 8.29 -3.78 0.52
C VAL A 80 7.41 -3.05 -0.50
N SER A 81 7.42 -1.71 -0.47
CA SER A 81 6.67 -0.86 -1.40
C SER A 81 7.02 -1.12 -2.87
N TYR A 82 8.26 -1.51 -3.19
CA TYR A 82 8.69 -1.80 -4.55
C TYR A 82 7.82 -2.86 -5.24
N PHE A 83 7.35 -3.86 -4.48
CA PHE A 83 6.53 -4.94 -5.03
C PHE A 83 5.10 -4.54 -5.35
N PHE A 84 4.65 -3.37 -4.87
CA PHE A 84 3.31 -2.83 -5.09
C PHE A 84 3.30 -1.49 -5.84
N ASP A 85 4.47 -0.91 -6.11
CA ASP A 85 4.59 0.36 -6.81
C ASP A 85 4.13 0.24 -8.27
N GLY A 86 2.95 0.79 -8.56
CA GLY A 86 2.29 0.73 -9.86
C GLY A 86 1.22 -0.35 -10.02
N VAL A 87 0.71 -0.94 -8.93
CA VAL A 87 -0.39 -1.92 -8.99
C VAL A 87 -1.61 -1.32 -9.70
N PRO A 88 -2.11 -1.95 -10.78
CA PRO A 88 -3.28 -1.45 -11.50
C PRO A 88 -4.53 -1.45 -10.62
N GLY A 89 -5.21 -0.30 -10.51
CA GLY A 89 -6.39 -0.15 -9.67
C GLY A 89 -6.09 0.26 -8.24
N ASP A 90 -4.82 0.26 -7.83
CA ASP A 90 -4.35 0.97 -6.64
C ASP A 90 -4.19 2.45 -7.01
N ARG A 91 -5.33 3.11 -7.28
CA ARG A 91 -5.35 4.57 -7.15
C ARG A 91 -5.06 4.78 -5.67
N PRO A 92 -4.02 5.56 -5.29
CA PRO A 92 -3.91 5.97 -3.92
C PRO A 92 -5.27 6.51 -3.53
N SER A 93 -5.90 5.94 -2.51
CA SER A 93 -6.93 6.69 -1.81
C SER A 93 -6.29 8.04 -1.49
N ASP A 94 -6.94 9.15 -1.83
CA ASP A 94 -6.37 10.51 -1.72
C ASP A 94 -5.79 10.81 -0.31
N ILE A 95 -6.15 9.98 0.67
CA ILE A 95 -5.65 9.92 2.05
C ILE A 95 -4.17 9.49 2.14
N VAL A 96 -3.70 8.51 1.35
CA VAL A 96 -2.35 7.94 1.47
C VAL A 96 -1.34 8.64 0.56
N ALA A 97 -1.73 9.09 -0.64
CA ALA A 97 -0.84 9.83 -1.53
C ALA A 97 -0.31 11.13 -0.90
N GLN A 98 -1.13 11.84 -0.12
CA GLN A 98 -0.66 13.03 0.59
C GLN A 98 0.28 12.71 1.76
N SER A 99 0.21 11.51 2.33
CA SER A 99 0.95 11.14 3.53
C SER A 99 2.33 10.51 3.25
N THR A 100 2.54 9.88 2.08
CA THR A 100 3.80 9.18 1.77
C THR A 100 4.65 9.83 0.67
N SER A 101 4.10 10.77 -0.10
CA SER A 101 4.83 11.40 -1.23
C SER A 101 5.33 12.83 -0.97
N ARG A 102 4.89 13.47 0.11
CA ARG A 102 5.39 14.80 0.51
C ARG A 102 6.27 14.66 1.74
N MET A 103 7.57 14.90 1.57
CA MET A 103 8.44 15.11 2.73
C MET A 103 7.86 16.28 3.53
N PRO A 104 7.58 16.09 4.83
CA PRO A 104 7.02 17.15 5.65
C PRO A 104 7.97 18.34 5.67
N LYS A 105 7.45 19.54 5.54
CA LYS A 105 8.27 20.76 5.63
C LYS A 105 8.87 20.84 7.03
N ARG A 106 9.98 21.56 7.16
CA ARG A 106 10.64 21.77 8.47
C ARG A 106 9.66 22.26 9.54
N GLU A 107 8.79 23.21 9.17
CA GLU A 107 7.73 23.76 10.03
C GLU A 107 6.72 22.70 10.49
N GLU A 108 6.37 21.74 9.62
CA GLU A 108 5.44 20.65 9.94
C GLU A 108 6.08 19.66 10.93
N LEU A 109 7.38 19.36 10.75
CA LEU A 109 8.15 18.51 11.66
C LEU A 109 8.35 19.14 13.05
N GLU A 110 8.63 20.45 13.09
CA GLU A 110 8.75 21.21 14.33
C GLU A 110 7.43 21.21 15.11
N LEU A 111 6.31 21.45 14.42
CA LEU A 111 4.97 21.37 15.03
C LEU A 111 4.66 19.97 15.59
N MET A 112 4.96 18.91 14.83
CA MET A 112 4.77 17.53 15.30
C MET A 112 5.60 17.25 16.56
N ARG A 113 6.86 17.70 16.59
CA ARG A 113 7.74 17.54 17.74
C ARG A 113 7.18 18.28 18.95
N ASP A 114 6.85 19.55 18.83
CA ASP A 114 6.39 20.38 19.95
C ASP A 114 5.03 19.90 20.47
N PHE A 115 4.12 19.52 19.57
CA PHE A 115 2.81 18.96 19.93
C PHE A 115 2.93 17.62 20.69
N SER A 116 3.92 16.80 20.35
CA SER A 116 4.17 15.51 21.02
C SER A 116 4.60 15.65 22.48
N GLN A 117 5.22 16.79 22.85
CA GLN A 117 5.67 17.08 24.21
C GLN A 117 4.53 17.51 25.16
N ILE A 118 3.32 17.72 24.66
CA ILE A 118 2.18 18.17 25.46
C ILE A 118 1.52 16.97 26.13
N ASP A 119 1.87 16.66 27.37
CA ASP A 119 1.34 15.49 28.11
C ASP A 119 -0.16 15.62 28.44
N ASP A 120 -0.66 16.84 28.66
CA ASP A 120 -2.07 17.06 28.97
C ASP A 120 -2.96 16.77 27.75
N ARG A 121 -3.69 15.65 27.83
CA ARG A 121 -4.61 15.20 26.79
C ARG A 121 -5.71 16.21 26.48
N ARG A 122 -6.24 16.92 27.48
CA ARG A 122 -7.30 17.92 27.27
C ARG A 122 -6.77 19.14 26.53
N LEU A 123 -5.55 19.58 26.85
CA LEU A 123 -4.89 20.67 26.15
C LEU A 123 -4.57 20.28 24.69
N ARG A 124 -4.04 19.07 24.50
CA ARG A 124 -3.75 18.50 23.19
C ARG A 124 -5.01 18.45 22.30
N ASP A 125 -6.15 18.03 22.87
CA ASP A 125 -7.44 18.01 22.16
C ASP A 125 -7.93 19.42 21.77
N ARG A 126 -7.76 20.42 22.64
CA ARG A 126 -8.12 21.82 22.34
C ARG A 126 -7.24 22.43 21.25
N ILE A 127 -5.93 22.18 21.29
CA ILE A 127 -5.00 22.64 20.25
C ILE A 127 -5.35 21.98 18.91
N ARG A 128 -5.63 20.68 18.91
CA ARG A 128 -6.11 19.97 17.71
C ARG A 128 -7.40 20.59 17.15
N GLN A 129 -8.36 20.92 18.02
CA GLN A 129 -9.60 21.58 17.61
C GLN A 129 -9.34 22.96 17.00
N LEU A 130 -8.44 23.75 17.58
CA LEU A 130 -8.06 25.06 17.05
C LEU A 130 -7.41 24.94 15.67
N VAL A 131 -6.43 24.05 15.50
CA VAL A 131 -5.76 23.80 14.22
C VAL A 131 -6.78 23.35 13.16
N ALA A 132 -7.70 22.45 13.53
CA ALA A 132 -8.77 22.02 12.63
C ALA A 132 -9.71 23.17 12.26
N ALA A 133 -10.10 24.01 13.22
CA ALA A 133 -10.97 25.16 12.95
C ALA A 133 -10.30 26.18 12.00
N ILE A 134 -9.01 26.46 12.20
CA ILE A 134 -8.25 27.38 11.32
C ILE A 134 -8.12 26.78 9.92
N ALA A 135 -7.74 25.51 9.82
CA ALA A 135 -7.58 24.83 8.53
C ALA A 135 -8.89 24.80 7.72
N HIS A 136 -10.04 24.60 8.37
CA HIS A 136 -11.34 24.57 7.70
C HIS A 136 -11.95 25.95 7.43
N ASN A 137 -11.58 27.00 8.18
CA ASN A 137 -12.03 28.37 7.90
C ASN A 137 -11.29 29.00 6.70
N LEU A 138 -10.04 28.61 6.45
CA LEU A 138 -9.27 29.05 5.28
C LEU A 138 -9.90 28.61 3.94
N ASP A 139 -10.66 27.52 3.93
CA ASP A 139 -11.42 27.07 2.75
C ASP A 139 -12.64 27.96 2.46
N GLY A 140 -13.23 28.61 3.48
CA GLY A 140 -14.40 29.47 3.36
C GLY A 140 -14.08 30.87 2.82
N ASP A 141 -12.95 31.46 3.20
CA ASP A 141 -12.53 32.78 2.70
C ASP A 141 -12.15 32.73 1.21
N LEU A 142 -11.63 31.60 0.72
CA LEU A 142 -11.32 31.37 -0.71
C LEU A 142 -12.56 31.19 -1.60
N GLN A 143 -13.73 30.90 -1.01
CA GLN A 143 -15.00 30.82 -1.73
C GLN A 143 -15.68 32.19 -1.83
N LEU A 144 -15.58 33.01 -0.79
CA LEU A 144 -16.12 34.38 -0.77
C LEU A 144 -15.43 35.31 -1.78
N GLU A 145 -14.12 35.16 -2.00
CA GLU A 145 -13.42 35.92 -3.04
C GLU A 145 -13.79 35.49 -4.48
N LYS A 146 -14.26 34.25 -4.68
CA LYS A 146 -14.69 33.76 -5.99
C LYS A 146 -16.11 34.19 -6.35
N GLU A 147 -17.02 34.26 -5.38
CA GLU A 147 -18.39 34.76 -5.60
C GLU A 147 -18.46 36.28 -5.74
N ALA A 148 -17.49 37.04 -5.21
CA ALA A 148 -17.41 38.49 -5.39
C ALA A 148 -16.79 38.93 -6.73
N ALA A 149 -16.28 37.97 -7.52
CA ALA A 149 -15.62 38.20 -8.81
C ALA A 149 -16.47 37.79 -10.03
N GLU A 150 -17.70 37.32 -9.81
CA GLU A 150 -18.77 37.14 -10.82
C GLU A 150 -19.84 38.24 -10.68
#